data_AF-A0A951XY85-F1
#
_entry.id   AF-A0A951XY85-F1
#
_cell.length_a   1.000
_cell.length_b   1.000
_cell.length_c   1.000
_cell.angle_alpha   90.00
_cell.angle_beta   90.00
_cell.angle_gamma   90.00
#
_symmetry.space_group_name_H-M   'P 1'
#
loop_
_entity.id
_entity.type
_entity.pdbx_description
1 polymer ?
#
loop_
_entity_poly.entity_id
_entity_poly.type
_entity_poly.pdbx_seq_one_letter_code
_entity_poly.pdbx_strand_id
1 'polypeptide(L)'
;MVTPDDRMDVPIEQLLFLATECVRRAMTWAAMPAEKFARPEVQALAQAEDEFVHTYRTVLRLRAAEVVRVCERIGLRGCTAAMVRDNPFLVVMAIECQLERLHGGRE
;
A
#
# COMPACT_ATOMS: atom_id res chain seq x y z
N MET A 1 7.22 -14.83 -10.32
CA MET A 1 6.00 -14.01 -10.49
C MET A 1 5.23 -14.11 -9.19
N VAL A 2 5.00 -12.98 -8.50
CA VAL A 2 4.19 -12.95 -7.29
C VAL A 2 2.76 -12.68 -7.72
N THR A 3 1.81 -13.48 -7.25
CA THR A 3 0.40 -13.36 -7.62
C THR A 3 -0.45 -12.90 -6.42
N PRO A 4 -1.68 -12.39 -6.66
CA PRO A 4 -2.59 -12.06 -5.56
C PRO A 4 -2.87 -13.26 -4.65
N ASP A 5 -3.01 -14.46 -5.22
CA ASP A 5 -3.32 -15.68 -4.47
C ASP A 5 -2.23 -16.01 -3.44
N ASP A 6 -0.96 -15.81 -3.79
CA ASP A 6 0.19 -16.00 -2.88
C ASP A 6 0.14 -15.11 -1.63
N ARG A 7 -0.72 -14.08 -1.62
CA ARG A 7 -0.82 -13.06 -0.57
C ARG A 7 -2.14 -13.09 0.19
N MET A 8 -3.06 -13.99 -0.17
CA MET A 8 -4.37 -14.07 0.48
C MET A 8 -4.27 -14.56 1.93
N ASP A 9 -3.33 -15.44 2.23
CA ASP A 9 -3.12 -16.00 3.57
C ASP A 9 -2.16 -15.17 4.45
N VAL A 10 -1.54 -14.14 3.89
CA VAL A 10 -0.64 -13.25 4.64
C VAL A 10 -1.45 -12.48 5.69
N PRO A 11 -0.98 -12.34 6.95
CA PRO A 11 -1.67 -11.52 7.95
C PRO A 11 -1.92 -10.09 7.45
N ILE A 12 -3.12 -9.55 7.71
CA ILE A 12 -3.53 -8.27 7.14
C ILE A 12 -2.59 -7.12 7.56
N GLU A 13 -2.07 -7.14 8.78
CA GLU A 13 -1.12 -6.14 9.28
C GLU A 13 0.19 -6.16 8.50
N GLN A 14 0.70 -7.35 8.18
CA GLN A 14 1.91 -7.51 7.37
C GLN A 14 1.65 -7.08 5.92
N LEU A 15 0.47 -7.40 5.37
CA LEU A 15 0.06 -6.96 4.04
C LEU A 15 0.00 -5.42 3.96
N LEU A 16 -0.57 -4.76 4.98
CA LEU A 16 -0.67 -3.30 5.06
C LEU A 16 0.73 -2.67 5.13
N PHE A 17 1.63 -3.19 5.96
CA PHE A 17 3.01 -2.72 6.02
C PHE A 17 3.72 -2.81 4.65
N LEU A 18 3.64 -3.96 3.99
CA LEU A 18 4.25 -4.15 2.67
C LEU A 18 3.62 -3.24 1.60
N ALA A 19 2.31 -3.02 1.67
CA ALA A 19 1.62 -2.09 0.78
C ALA A 19 2.06 -0.64 1.00
N THR A 20 2.31 -0.23 2.24
CA THR A 20 2.87 1.09 2.53
C THR A 20 4.25 1.26 1.90
N GLU A 21 5.13 0.27 2.05
CA GLU A 21 6.46 0.29 1.41
C GLU A 21 6.34 0.39 -0.11
N CYS A 22 5.38 -0.30 -0.73
CA CYS A 22 5.10 -0.14 -2.17
C CYS A 22 4.75 1.30 -2.53
N VAL A 23 3.89 1.97 -1.75
CA VAL A 23 3.52 3.37 -2.00
C VAL A 23 4.72 4.30 -1.83
N ARG A 24 5.53 4.13 -0.77
CA ARG A 24 6.74 4.92 -0.53
C ARG A 24 7.72 4.81 -1.70
N ARG A 25 7.93 3.60 -2.21
CA ARG A 25 8.81 3.36 -3.35
C ARG A 25 8.26 3.94 -4.64
N ALA A 26 6.96 3.83 -4.88
CA ALA A 26 6.30 4.47 -6.01
C ALA A 26 6.46 6.01 -5.98
N MET A 27 6.37 6.63 -4.81
CA MET A 27 6.66 8.06 -4.64
C MET A 27 8.12 8.41 -4.98
N THR A 28 9.07 7.55 -4.62
CA THR A 28 10.50 7.73 -5.00
C THR A 28 10.68 7.72 -6.51
N TRP A 29 10.00 6.80 -7.23
CA TRP A 29 10.03 6.77 -8.70
C TRP A 29 9.40 8.04 -9.29
N ALA A 30 8.25 8.47 -8.76
CA ALA A 30 7.54 9.66 -9.23
C ALA A 30 8.32 10.97 -9.00
N ALA A 31 9.14 11.03 -7.94
CA ALA A 31 9.99 12.18 -7.65
C ALA A 31 11.34 12.16 -8.41
N MET A 32 11.64 11.08 -9.14
CA MET A 32 12.90 10.94 -9.85
C MET A 32 12.97 11.86 -11.08
N PRO A 33 14.08 12.58 -11.31
CA PRO A 33 14.28 13.35 -12.54
C PRO A 33 14.18 12.46 -13.78
N ALA A 34 13.54 12.97 -14.84
CA ALA A 34 13.22 12.19 -16.03
C ALA A 34 14.45 11.56 -16.70
N GLU A 35 15.59 12.25 -16.67
CA GLU A 35 16.85 11.78 -17.25
C GLU A 35 17.44 10.58 -16.49
N LYS A 36 17.19 10.50 -15.18
CA LYS A 36 17.59 9.34 -14.37
C LYS A 36 16.59 8.20 -14.53
N PHE A 37 15.30 8.51 -14.60
CA PHE A 37 14.25 7.52 -14.79
C PHE A 37 14.34 6.83 -16.16
N ALA A 38 14.80 7.55 -17.21
CA ALA A 38 14.97 7.01 -18.55
C ALA A 38 16.11 5.99 -18.70
N ARG A 39 16.92 5.75 -17.65
CA ARG A 39 17.98 4.75 -17.70
C ARG A 39 17.39 3.34 -17.76
N PRO A 40 17.83 2.47 -18.69
CA PRO A 40 17.24 1.15 -18.87
C PRO A 40 17.21 0.30 -17.59
N GLU A 41 18.26 0.36 -16.78
CA GLU A 41 18.34 -0.35 -15.50
C GLU A 41 17.31 0.16 -14.47
N VAL A 42 16.99 1.45 -14.52
CA VAL A 42 15.97 2.05 -13.65
C VAL A 42 14.56 1.70 -14.14
N GLN A 43 14.33 1.74 -15.45
CA GLN A 43 13.04 1.34 -16.03
C GLN A 43 12.73 -0.13 -15.78
N ALA A 44 13.72 -1.02 -15.88
CA ALA A 44 13.56 -2.44 -15.57
C ALA A 44 13.13 -2.67 -14.12
N LEU A 45 13.73 -1.93 -13.17
CA LEU A 45 13.35 -1.98 -11.76
C LEU A 45 11.94 -1.40 -11.51
N ALA A 46 11.62 -0.25 -12.13
CA ALA A 46 10.29 0.35 -12.01
C ALA A 46 9.20 -0.57 -12.58
N GLN A 47 9.48 -1.26 -13.68
CA GLN A 47 8.54 -2.20 -14.29
C GLN A 47 8.34 -3.46 -13.43
N ALA A 48 9.40 -3.98 -12.81
CA ALA A 48 9.25 -5.05 -11.82
C ALA A 48 8.39 -4.60 -10.62
N GLU A 49 8.48 -3.32 -10.23
CA GLU A 49 7.66 -2.74 -9.17
C GLU A 49 6.18 -2.59 -9.52
N ASP A 50 5.85 -2.33 -10.77
CA ASP A 50 4.45 -2.26 -11.20
C ASP A 50 3.70 -3.57 -10.92
N GLU A 51 4.36 -4.73 -11.07
CA GLU A 51 3.77 -6.03 -10.75
C GLU A 51 3.47 -6.17 -9.26
N PHE A 52 4.38 -5.72 -8.39
CA PHE A 52 4.15 -5.71 -6.95
C PHE A 52 3.00 -4.78 -6.58
N VAL A 53 3.01 -3.55 -7.10
CA VAL A 53 1.94 -2.56 -6.88
C VAL A 53 0.58 -3.14 -7.31
N HIS A 54 0.51 -3.76 -8.48
CA HIS A 54 -0.73 -4.38 -8.97
C HIS A 54 -1.22 -5.51 -8.04
N THR A 55 -0.30 -6.34 -7.58
CA THR A 55 -0.60 -7.46 -6.68
C THR A 55 -1.16 -6.96 -5.35
N TYR A 56 -0.45 -6.09 -4.65
CA TYR A 56 -0.90 -5.57 -3.35
C TYR A 56 -2.19 -4.78 -3.48
N ARG A 57 -2.35 -3.98 -4.54
CA ARG A 57 -3.61 -3.29 -4.84
C ARG A 57 -4.76 -4.28 -4.92
N THR A 58 -4.59 -5.36 -5.69
CA THR A 58 -5.64 -6.37 -5.90
C THR A 58 -6.00 -7.08 -4.60
N VAL A 59 -5.01 -7.53 -3.84
CA VAL A 59 -5.23 -8.25 -2.58
C VAL A 59 -5.97 -7.36 -1.57
N LEU A 60 -5.58 -6.09 -1.45
CA LEU A 60 -6.27 -5.14 -0.55
C LEU A 60 -7.73 -4.91 -0.96
N ARG A 61 -8.05 -4.88 -2.26
CA ARG A 61 -9.44 -4.77 -2.74
C ARG A 61 -10.26 -6.01 -2.41
N LEU A 62 -9.68 -7.20 -2.60
CA LEU A 62 -10.33 -8.47 -2.28
C LEU A 62 -10.57 -8.59 -0.77
N ARG A 63 -9.60 -8.14 0.04
CA ARG A 63 -9.64 -8.18 1.50
C ARG A 63 -10.12 -6.89 2.14
N ALA A 64 -10.94 -6.11 1.42
CA ALA A 64 -11.41 -4.80 1.87
C ALA A 64 -12.10 -4.83 3.24
N ALA A 65 -12.84 -5.90 3.56
CA ALA A 65 -13.48 -6.05 4.86
C ALA A 65 -12.46 -6.21 6.02
N GLU A 66 -11.30 -6.83 5.77
CA GLU A 66 -10.22 -6.91 6.76
C GLU A 66 -9.56 -5.56 6.97
N VAL A 67 -9.29 -4.83 5.89
CA VAL A 67 -8.76 -3.47 5.97
C VAL A 67 -9.68 -2.55 6.78
N VAL A 68 -10.99 -2.61 6.56
CA VAL A 68 -11.97 -1.84 7.35
C VAL A 68 -11.91 -2.22 8.83
N ARG A 69 -11.83 -3.51 9.16
CA ARG A 69 -11.68 -3.95 10.57
C ARG A 69 -10.40 -3.41 11.21
N VAL A 70 -9.30 -3.30 10.45
CA VAL A 70 -8.09 -2.64 10.94
C VAL A 70 -8.35 -1.16 11.21
N CYS A 71 -8.99 -0.44 10.30
CA CYS A 71 -9.36 0.97 10.49
C CYS A 71 -10.19 1.18 11.76
N GLU A 72 -11.20 0.34 11.99
CA GLU A 72 -12.05 0.40 13.18
C GLU A 72 -11.24 0.19 14.47
N ARG A 73 -10.34 -0.81 14.47
CA ARG A 73 -9.48 -1.15 15.60
C ARG A 73 -8.52 -0.02 16.00
N ILE A 74 -8.04 0.76 15.02
CA ILE A 74 -7.13 1.90 15.25
C ILE A 74 -7.87 3.25 15.39
N GLY A 75 -9.20 3.23 15.40
CA GLY A 75 -10.03 4.44 15.55
C GLY A 75 -10.14 5.32 14.31
N LEU A 76 -9.76 4.82 13.12
CA LEU A 76 -9.95 5.51 11.85
C LEU A 76 -11.41 5.34 11.37
N ARG A 77 -12.28 6.30 11.74
CA ARG A 77 -13.72 6.26 11.46
C ARG A 77 -14.05 6.61 10.01
N GLY A 78 -15.17 6.09 9.52
CA GLY A 78 -15.72 6.41 8.19
C GLY A 78 -15.10 5.65 7.02
N CYS A 79 -14.15 4.75 7.28
CA CYS A 79 -13.63 3.85 6.25
C CYS A 79 -14.66 2.79 5.87
N THR A 80 -14.96 2.65 4.58
CA THR A 80 -15.90 1.62 4.07
C THR A 80 -15.19 0.68 3.10
N ALA A 81 -15.75 -0.53 2.94
CA ALA A 81 -15.20 -1.48 1.97
C ALA A 81 -15.24 -0.95 0.53
N ALA A 82 -16.20 -0.09 0.18
CA ALA A 82 -16.23 0.59 -1.11
C ALA A 82 -15.01 1.51 -1.30
N MET A 83 -14.71 2.34 -0.31
CA MET A 83 -13.54 3.22 -0.35
C MET A 83 -12.23 2.44 -0.49
N VAL A 84 -12.08 1.32 0.24
CA VAL A 84 -10.91 0.44 0.10
C VAL A 84 -10.82 -0.16 -1.30
N ARG A 85 -11.94 -0.58 -1.89
CA ARG A 85 -11.95 -1.15 -3.25
C ARG A 85 -11.59 -0.13 -4.32
N ASP A 86 -12.00 1.12 -4.14
CA ASP A 86 -11.74 2.19 -5.09
C ASP A 86 -10.29 2.68 -4.96
N ASN A 87 -9.83 2.90 -3.72
CA ASN A 87 -8.56 3.55 -3.41
C ASN A 87 -7.80 2.86 -2.27
N PRO A 88 -7.36 1.60 -2.45
CA PRO A 88 -6.75 0.82 -1.37
C PRO A 88 -5.49 1.48 -0.80
N PHE A 89 -4.62 2.03 -1.66
CA PHE A 89 -3.38 2.67 -1.22
C PHE A 89 -3.62 3.99 -0.47
N LEU A 90 -4.66 4.75 -0.79
CA LEU A 90 -5.01 5.94 0.01
C LEU A 90 -5.45 5.53 1.41
N VAL A 91 -6.21 4.44 1.53
CA VAL A 91 -6.60 3.92 2.85
C VAL A 91 -5.39 3.39 3.62
N VAL A 92 -4.47 2.68 2.96
CA VAL A 92 -3.20 2.23 3.58
C VAL A 92 -2.41 3.41 4.12
N MET A 93 -2.25 4.49 3.36
CA MET A 93 -1.56 5.70 3.84
C MET A 93 -2.29 6.34 5.03
N ALA A 94 -3.63 6.38 5.02
CA ALA A 94 -4.40 6.89 6.15
C ALA A 94 -4.24 6.02 7.42
N ILE A 95 -4.17 4.70 7.26
CA ILE A 95 -3.88 3.75 8.35
C ILE A 95 -2.48 4.03 8.91
N GLU A 96 -1.47 4.18 8.05
CA GLU A 96 -0.11 4.50 8.49
C GLU A 96 -0.09 5.81 9.29
N CYS A 97 -0.63 6.90 8.75
CA CYS A 97 -0.66 8.19 9.45
C CYS A 97 -1.36 8.08 10.82
N GLN A 98 -2.42 7.27 10.92
CA GLN A 98 -3.12 7.06 12.18
C GLN A 98 -2.29 6.24 13.17
N LEU A 99 -1.59 5.19 12.71
CA LEU A 99 -0.67 4.41 13.54
C LEU A 99 0.51 5.26 14.03
N GLU A 100 1.06 6.12 13.18
CA GLU A 100 2.11 7.08 13.56
C GLU A 100 1.61 8.04 14.64
N ARG A 101 0.39 8.55 14.55
CA ARG A 101 -0.21 9.39 15.60
C ARG A 101 -0.40 8.66 16.92
N LEU A 102 -0.83 7.39 16.88
CA LEU A 102 -1.05 6.57 18.07
C LEU A 102 0.26 6.17 18.76
N HIS A 103 1.30 5.90 17.98
CA HIS A 103 2.61 5.48 18.49
C HIS A 103 3.62 6.64 18.62
N GLY A 104 3.25 7.84 18.20
CA GLY A 104 4.18 8.92 17.93
C GLY A 104 3.53 10.31 17.95
N GLY A 105 2.92 10.68 19.07
CA GLY A 105 3.18 12.02 19.59
C GLY A 105 4.69 12.19 19.78
N ARG A 106 5.42 12.47 18.70
CA ARG A 106 6.77 13.00 18.71
C ARG A 106 6.64 14.50 18.57
N GLU A 107 6.33 15.12 19.70
CA GLU A 107 6.96 16.31 20.27
C GLU A 107 6.55 16.40 21.75
#